data_AF-A0A1J5LMR0-F1
#
_entry.id   AF-A0A1J5LMR0-F1
#
_cell.length_a   1.000
_cell.length_b   1.000
_cell.length_c   1.000
_cell.angle_alpha   90.00
_cell.angle_beta   90.00
_cell.angle_gamma   90.00
#
_symmetry.space_group_name_H-M   'P 1'
#
loop_
_entity.id
_entity.type
_entity.pdbx_description
1 polymer ?
#
loop_
_entity_poly.entity_id
_entity_poly.type
_entity_poly.pdbx_seq_one_letter_code
_entity_poly.pdbx_strand_id
1 'polypeptide(L)'
;MSTPTIPIKDAQDLTKNWQTHNPNFAKAFLIPINDILACINESGVDLEIVNGRISTVNPDESVRAYVGVKDSQKAEDEKLLIVATFKDGSEYVDICENGANPPGGRRLYGSGVFDFTKPCPNECNRDSPLFHD
;
A
#
# COMPACT_ATOMS: atom_id res chain seq x y z
N MET A 1 -16.41 -0.88 12.53
CA MET A 1 -15.86 0.45 12.88
C MET A 1 -15.77 1.28 11.61
N SER A 2 -15.99 2.60 11.66
CA SER A 2 -15.86 3.45 10.46
C SER A 2 -14.38 3.64 10.13
N THR A 3 -13.98 3.36 8.89
CA THR A 3 -12.63 3.66 8.41
C THR A 3 -12.38 5.18 8.55
N PRO A 4 -11.32 5.61 9.24
CA PRO A 4 -11.00 7.03 9.36
C PRO A 4 -10.73 7.62 7.97
N THR A 5 -11.43 8.69 7.63
CA THR A 5 -11.25 9.44 6.38
C THR A 5 -10.72 10.83 6.67
N ILE A 6 -9.87 11.36 5.80
CA ILE A 6 -9.44 12.78 5.86
C ILE A 6 -10.33 13.64 4.96
N PRO A 7 -10.63 14.91 5.33
CA PRO A 7 -11.26 15.86 4.43
C PRO A 7 -10.45 16.07 3.15
N ILE A 8 -11.14 16.27 2.01
CA ILE A 8 -10.45 16.45 0.72
C ILE A 8 -9.51 17.66 0.72
N LYS A 9 -9.87 18.75 1.40
CA LYS A 9 -9.04 19.95 1.47
C LYS A 9 -7.69 19.67 2.15
N ASP A 10 -7.72 18.92 3.24
CA ASP A 10 -6.50 18.53 3.97
C ASP A 10 -5.63 17.62 3.11
N ALA A 11 -6.24 16.68 2.37
CA ALA A 11 -5.52 15.83 1.41
C ALA A 11 -4.82 16.64 0.31
N GLN A 12 -5.48 17.69 -0.21
CA GLN A 12 -4.90 18.59 -1.21
C GLN A 12 -3.70 19.36 -0.65
N ASP A 13 -3.81 19.88 0.56
CA ASP A 13 -2.74 20.66 1.19
C ASP A 13 -1.53 19.78 1.51
N LEU A 14 -1.75 18.54 1.98
CA LEU A 14 -0.70 17.55 2.22
C LEU A 14 0.02 17.14 0.92
N THR A 15 -0.73 16.84 -0.14
CA THR A 15 -0.15 16.42 -1.43
C THR A 15 0.61 17.55 -2.11
N LYS A 16 0.09 18.79 -2.05
CA LYS A 16 0.81 19.98 -2.53
C LYS A 16 2.12 20.20 -1.78
N ASN A 17 2.08 20.08 -0.46
CA ASN A 17 3.25 20.24 0.39
C ASN A 17 4.34 19.20 0.05
N TRP A 18 3.95 17.95 -0.15
CA TRP A 18 4.87 16.89 -0.59
C TRP A 18 5.51 17.23 -1.94
N GLN A 19 4.70 17.57 -2.95
CA GLN A 19 5.19 17.84 -4.32
C GLN A 19 6.10 19.07 -4.39
N THR A 20 5.85 20.07 -3.53
CA THR A 20 6.68 21.29 -3.43
C THR A 20 8.06 20.99 -2.84
N HIS A 21 8.13 20.13 -1.81
CA HIS A 21 9.38 19.83 -1.11
C HIS A 21 10.16 18.65 -1.71
N ASN A 22 9.52 17.81 -2.53
CA ASN A 22 10.10 16.60 -3.09
C ASN A 22 9.91 16.54 -4.62
N PRO A 23 10.42 17.54 -5.38
CA PRO A 23 10.14 17.66 -6.81
C PRO A 23 10.71 16.53 -7.67
N ASN A 24 11.73 15.83 -7.16
CA ASN A 24 12.38 14.72 -7.85
C ASN A 24 11.85 13.34 -7.44
N PHE A 25 10.91 13.29 -6.48
CA PHE A 25 10.33 12.06 -5.98
C PHE A 25 8.96 11.78 -6.60
N ALA A 26 8.48 10.54 -6.50
CA ALA A 26 7.18 10.19 -7.04
C ALA A 26 6.06 10.99 -6.35
N LYS A 27 5.18 11.57 -7.16
CA LYS A 27 3.99 12.29 -6.69
C LYS A 27 2.92 11.32 -6.15
N ALA A 28 2.83 10.14 -6.78
CA ALA A 28 1.90 9.07 -6.45
C ALA A 28 2.32 7.75 -7.13
N PHE A 29 1.78 6.64 -6.63
CA PHE A 29 1.91 5.31 -7.23
C PHE A 29 0.55 4.84 -7.75
N LEU A 30 0.52 4.33 -8.97
CA LEU A 30 -0.69 3.74 -9.53
C LEU A 30 -0.70 2.24 -9.24
N ILE A 31 -1.60 1.84 -8.34
CA ILE A 31 -1.71 0.48 -7.81
C ILE A 31 -2.86 -0.26 -8.51
N PRO A 32 -2.61 -1.34 -9.28
CA PRO A 32 -3.69 -2.16 -9.82
C PRO A 32 -4.51 -2.84 -8.71
N ILE A 33 -5.84 -2.84 -8.86
CA ILE A 33 -6.75 -3.47 -7.88
C ILE A 33 -6.44 -4.97 -7.72
N ASN A 34 -6.13 -5.66 -8.82
CA ASN A 34 -5.81 -7.09 -8.77
C ASN A 34 -4.60 -7.41 -7.90
N ASP A 35 -3.61 -6.51 -7.83
CA ASP A 35 -2.42 -6.71 -7.00
C ASP A 35 -2.78 -6.57 -5.51
N ILE A 36 -3.72 -5.66 -5.17
CA ILE A 36 -4.25 -5.52 -3.80
C ILE A 36 -5.04 -6.78 -3.42
N LEU A 37 -5.86 -7.29 -4.33
CA LEU A 37 -6.59 -8.54 -4.13
C LEU A 37 -5.64 -9.73 -3.97
N ALA A 38 -4.54 -9.78 -4.73
CA ALA A 38 -3.52 -10.81 -4.58
C ALA A 38 -2.87 -10.75 -3.19
N CYS A 39 -2.50 -9.56 -2.72
CA CYS A 39 -1.96 -9.35 -1.38
C CYS A 39 -2.93 -9.79 -0.27
N ILE A 40 -4.23 -9.51 -0.41
CA ILE A 40 -5.27 -9.94 0.54
C ILE A 40 -5.49 -11.46 0.47
N ASN A 41 -5.44 -12.06 -0.71
CA ASN A 41 -5.60 -13.51 -0.85
C ASN A 41 -4.42 -14.26 -0.23
N GLU A 42 -3.19 -13.78 -0.40
CA GLU A 42 -2.00 -14.37 0.21
C GLU A 42 -1.95 -14.20 1.72
N SER A 43 -2.47 -13.07 2.24
CA SER A 43 -2.59 -12.87 3.67
C SER A 43 -3.52 -13.88 4.32
N GLY A 44 -4.48 -14.43 3.56
CA GLY A 44 -5.55 -15.33 3.99
C GLY A 44 -6.35 -14.76 5.16
N VAL A 45 -6.61 -13.45 5.10
CA VAL A 45 -7.49 -12.72 6.01
C VAL A 45 -8.93 -13.15 5.79
N ASP A 46 -9.65 -13.37 6.88
CA ASP A 46 -11.09 -13.60 6.82
C ASP A 46 -11.83 -12.29 6.55
N LEU A 47 -12.66 -12.30 5.50
CA LEU A 47 -13.46 -11.17 5.08
C LEU A 47 -14.94 -11.41 5.38
N GLU A 48 -15.64 -10.34 5.74
CA GLU A 48 -17.09 -10.32 5.95
C GLU A 48 -17.74 -9.15 5.20
N ILE A 49 -19.05 -9.24 5.00
CA ILE A 49 -19.85 -8.15 4.46
C ILE A 49 -20.63 -7.49 5.60
N VAL A 50 -20.27 -6.26 5.92
CA VAL A 50 -20.94 -5.44 6.94
C VAL A 50 -21.57 -4.25 6.25
N ASN A 51 -22.89 -4.13 6.32
CA ASN A 51 -23.65 -3.04 5.69
C ASN A 51 -23.34 -2.85 4.19
N GLY A 52 -23.18 -3.96 3.45
CA GLY A 52 -22.89 -3.95 2.02
C GLY A 52 -21.45 -3.56 1.66
N ARG A 53 -20.53 -3.54 2.63
CA ARG A 53 -19.11 -3.23 2.44
C ARG A 53 -18.25 -4.41 2.89
N ILE A 54 -17.15 -4.64 2.18
CA ILE A 54 -16.14 -5.63 2.58
C ILE A 54 -15.42 -5.09 3.83
N SER A 55 -15.32 -5.92 4.86
CA SER A 55 -14.57 -5.67 6.09
C SER A 55 -13.73 -6.90 6.42
N THR A 56 -12.66 -6.72 7.19
CA THR A 56 -11.97 -7.83 7.83
C THR A 56 -12.76 -8.28 9.05
N VAL A 57 -12.79 -9.59 9.32
CA VAL A 57 -13.39 -10.15 10.55
C VAL A 57 -12.55 -9.75 11.76
N ASN A 58 -11.23 -9.77 11.61
CA ASN A 58 -10.29 -9.24 12.59
C ASN A 58 -9.87 -7.81 12.19
N PRO A 59 -10.20 -6.77 12.99
CA PRO A 59 -9.87 -5.39 12.65
C PRO A 59 -8.38 -5.04 12.79
N ASP A 60 -7.57 -5.91 13.39
CA ASP A 60 -6.12 -5.72 13.48
C ASP A 60 -5.39 -6.15 12.19
N GLU A 61 -6.05 -6.83 11.25
CA GLU A 61 -5.42 -7.23 9.99
C GLU A 61 -4.99 -6.01 9.20
N SER A 62 -3.70 -5.98 8.82
CA SER A 62 -3.06 -4.80 8.27
C SER A 62 -2.17 -5.17 7.08
N VAL A 63 -1.97 -4.21 6.19
CA VAL A 63 -0.93 -4.26 5.16
C VAL A 63 0.09 -3.16 5.44
N ARG A 64 1.35 -3.41 5.10
CA ARG A 64 2.44 -2.45 5.22
C ARG A 64 2.93 -2.05 3.85
N ALA A 65 3.10 -0.74 3.65
CA ALA A 65 3.72 -0.20 2.46
C ALA A 65 5.16 0.25 2.76
N TYR A 66 6.09 -0.13 1.89
CA TYR A 66 7.48 0.32 1.89
C TYR A 66 7.77 1.14 0.65
N VAL A 67 8.62 2.16 0.79
CA VAL A 67 9.19 2.90 -0.34
C VAL A 67 10.65 2.49 -0.48
N GLY A 68 11.00 1.96 -1.65
CA GLY A 68 12.36 1.61 -2.03
C GLY A 68 12.85 2.45 -3.21
N VAL A 69 14.15 2.43 -3.45
CA VAL A 69 14.77 3.08 -4.61
C VAL A 69 15.73 2.08 -5.25
N LYS A 70 15.66 1.93 -6.57
CA LYS A 70 16.52 0.98 -7.28
C LYS A 70 17.97 1.47 -7.39
N ASP A 71 18.19 2.54 -8.17
CA ASP A 71 19.55 2.98 -8.53
C ASP A 71 19.77 4.51 -8.37
N SER A 72 18.73 5.35 -8.43
CA SER A 72 18.85 6.81 -8.30
C SER A 72 17.69 7.47 -7.56
N GLN A 73 17.87 8.67 -6.99
CA GLN A 73 16.80 9.45 -6.33
C GLN A 73 15.84 10.12 -7.33
N LYS A 74 15.45 9.41 -8.38
CA LYS A 74 14.48 9.88 -9.35
C LYS A 74 13.16 9.15 -9.17
N ALA A 75 12.06 9.86 -9.42
CA ALA A 75 10.71 9.35 -9.30
C ALA A 75 10.47 8.04 -10.08
N GLU A 76 11.11 7.85 -11.24
CA GLU A 76 10.97 6.61 -12.02
C GLU A 76 11.64 5.38 -11.39
N ASP A 77 12.60 5.57 -10.49
CA ASP A 77 13.35 4.51 -9.81
C ASP A 77 12.76 4.18 -8.43
N GLU A 78 11.77 4.95 -7.98
CA GLU A 78 11.04 4.69 -6.74
C GLU A 78 10.10 3.51 -6.86
N LYS A 79 10.08 2.71 -5.81
CA LYS A 79 9.30 1.48 -5.70
C LYS A 79 8.36 1.55 -4.51
N LEU A 80 7.07 1.35 -4.74
CA LEU A 80 6.09 1.08 -3.69
C LEU A 80 5.86 -0.43 -3.60
N LEU A 81 6.24 -0.99 -2.46
CA LEU A 81 6.07 -2.40 -2.14
C LEU A 81 4.97 -2.52 -1.09
N ILE A 82 4.02 -3.44 -1.25
CA ILE A 82 3.03 -3.74 -0.19
C ILE A 82 3.19 -5.19 0.23
N VAL A 83 3.11 -5.40 1.54
CA VAL A 83 3.25 -6.70 2.20
C VAL A 83 2.07 -6.86 3.17
N ALA A 84 1.49 -8.05 3.20
CA ALA A 84 0.49 -8.38 4.21
C ALA A 84 1.17 -8.54 5.58
N THR A 85 0.48 -8.18 6.65
CA THR A 85 0.98 -8.36 8.02
C THR A 85 -0.03 -9.09 8.88
N PHE A 86 0.45 -9.80 9.89
CA PHE A 86 -0.38 -10.29 10.98
C PHE A 86 0.15 -9.74 12.30
N LYS A 87 -0.69 -9.73 13.32
CA LYS A 87 -0.33 -9.25 14.65
C LYS A 87 0.18 -10.39 15.52
N ASP A 88 1.40 -10.26 16.03
CA ASP A 88 2.00 -11.15 17.03
C ASP A 88 2.24 -10.37 18.32
N GLY A 89 1.36 -10.54 19.30
CA GLY A 89 1.36 -9.72 20.51
C GLY A 89 1.19 -8.23 20.21
N SER A 90 2.24 -7.44 20.45
CA SER A 90 2.26 -5.99 20.18
C SER A 90 2.88 -5.62 18.82
N GLU A 91 3.38 -6.58 18.07
CA GLU A 91 4.12 -6.35 16.83
C GLU A 91 3.28 -6.73 15.60
N TYR A 92 3.51 -5.99 14.50
CA TYR A 92 3.01 -6.37 13.17
C TYR A 92 4.15 -7.02 12.41
N VAL A 93 3.98 -8.28 12.05
CA VAL A 93 5.00 -9.09 11.36
C VAL A 93 4.61 -9.24 9.90
N ASP A 94 5.58 -9.04 9.02
CA ASP A 94 5.41 -9.09 7.57
C ASP A 94 5.33 -10.55 7.07
N ILE A 95 4.39 -10.83 6.19
CA ILE A 95 4.19 -12.13 5.55
C ILE A 95 4.95 -12.12 4.21
N CYS A 96 6.18 -12.64 4.21
CA CYS A 96 7.04 -12.74 3.03
C CYS A 96 7.72 -14.10 2.91
N GLU A 97 8.21 -14.43 1.71
CA GLU A 97 8.92 -15.69 1.43
C GLU A 97 10.17 -15.80 2.30
N ASN A 98 10.33 -16.94 2.97
CA ASN A 98 11.36 -17.18 3.99
C ASN A 98 11.31 -16.22 5.19
N GLY A 99 10.23 -15.44 5.34
CA GLY A 99 9.96 -14.64 6.52
C GLY A 99 9.77 -15.55 7.72
N ALA A 100 10.81 -15.67 8.54
CA ALA A 100 10.78 -16.43 9.77
C ALA A 100 9.95 -15.68 10.83
N ASN A 101 8.63 -15.58 10.67
CA ASN A 101 7.64 -15.51 11.75
C ASN A 101 6.20 -15.39 11.20
N PRO A 102 5.22 -16.14 11.77
CA PRO A 102 5.37 -17.02 12.91
C PRO A 102 5.75 -18.44 12.44
N PRO A 103 6.21 -19.32 13.34
CA PRO A 103 6.41 -20.74 13.06
C PRO A 103 5.07 -21.35 12.57
N GLY A 104 5.08 -21.90 11.36
CA GLY A 104 3.86 -22.35 10.65
C GLY A 104 3.57 -21.61 9.35
N GLY A 105 4.51 -20.77 8.89
CA GLY A 105 4.52 -20.00 7.64
C GLY A 105 3.50 -20.45 6.59
N ARG A 106 2.58 -19.55 6.25
CA ARG A 106 1.61 -19.76 5.16
C ARG A 106 2.42 -20.00 3.88
N ARG A 107 2.07 -21.04 3.13
CA ARG A 107 2.73 -21.36 1.86
C ARG A 107 2.40 -20.27 0.85
N LEU A 108 3.34 -19.35 0.63
CA LEU A 108 3.22 -18.31 -0.38
C LEU A 108 3.52 -18.91 -1.77
N TYR A 109 2.84 -18.39 -2.80
CA TYR A 109 3.10 -18.77 -4.19
C TYR A 109 4.20 -17.89 -4.83
N GLY A 110 4.75 -16.92 -4.08
CA GLY A 110 5.83 -16.01 -4.45
C GLY A 110 6.46 -15.33 -3.23
N SER A 111 7.08 -14.16 -3.42
CA SER A 111 7.84 -13.45 -2.36
C SER A 111 6.97 -12.93 -1.19
N GLY A 112 5.65 -12.86 -1.35
CA GLY A 112 4.75 -12.12 -0.43
C GLY A 112 4.92 -10.59 -0.48
N VAL A 113 5.84 -10.11 -1.32
CA VAL A 113 6.12 -8.68 -1.52
C VAL A 113 5.70 -8.32 -2.94
N PHE A 114 4.68 -7.49 -3.04
CA PHE A 114 4.12 -7.07 -4.31
C PHE A 114 4.69 -5.69 -4.68
N ASP A 115 5.31 -5.59 -5.86
CA ASP A 115 5.74 -4.32 -6.46
C ASP A 115 4.57 -3.69 -7.22
N PHE A 116 4.01 -2.60 -6.71
CA PHE A 116 2.86 -1.92 -7.30
C PHE A 116 3.25 -0.75 -8.20
N THR A 117 4.48 -0.76 -8.72
CA THR A 117 4.96 0.38 -9.50
C THR A 117 4.58 0.29 -10.96
N LYS A 118 3.65 1.17 -11.32
CA LYS A 118 3.96 2.19 -12.31
C LYS A 118 4.01 3.52 -11.55
N PRO A 119 5.13 4.28 -11.58
CA PRO A 119 5.07 5.67 -11.11
C PRO A 119 3.88 6.31 -11.82
N CYS A 120 3.09 7.11 -11.11
CA CYS A 120 2.01 7.84 -11.76
C CYS A 120 2.67 8.54 -12.96
N PRO A 121 2.35 8.16 -14.22
CA PRO A 121 3.17 8.60 -15.35
C PRO A 121 3.14 10.14 -15.42
N ASN A 122 3.89 10.77 -16.31
CA ASN A 122 3.60 12.16 -16.69
C ASN A 122 2.14 12.35 -17.22
N GLU A 123 1.38 11.26 -17.29
CA GLU A 123 -0.06 11.11 -17.54
C GLU A 123 -0.91 10.90 -16.27
N CYS A 124 -0.43 11.28 -15.07
CA CYS A 124 -1.34 11.47 -13.94
C CYS A 124 -2.51 12.32 -14.43
N ASN A 125 -3.74 11.92 -14.08
CA ASN A 125 -4.90 12.69 -14.46
C ASN A 125 -4.74 14.13 -13.94
N ARG A 126 -4.51 15.08 -14.86
CA ARG A 126 -4.32 16.50 -14.52
C ARG A 126 -5.57 17.12 -13.91
N ASP A 127 -6.73 16.51 -14.16
CA ASP A 127 -8.00 16.91 -13.55
C ASP A 127 -8.18 16.33 -12.13
N SER A 128 -7.23 15.54 -11.63
CA SER A 128 -7.28 15.05 -10.25
C SER A 128 -7.17 16.23 -9.27
N PRO A 129 -8.05 16.35 -8.27
CA PRO A 129 -7.96 17.40 -7.27
C PRO A 129 -6.69 17.32 -6.42
N LEU A 130 -5.95 16.21 -6.49
CA LEU A 130 -4.68 15.97 -5.78
C LEU A 130 -3.44 16.16 -6.67
N PHE A 131 -3.63 16.47 -7.95
CA PHE A 131 -2.55 16.80 -8.87
C PHE A 131 -2.20 18.29 -8.73
N HIS A 132 -0.91 18.60 -8.58
CA HIS A 132 -0.40 19.97 -8.53
C HIS A 132 0.75 20.12 -9.53
N ASP A 133 0.75 21.24 -10.26
CA ASP A 133 1.80 21.62 -11.21
C ASP A 133 3.08 22.07 -10.49
#